data_AF-A0A2N0B2N5-F1
#
_entry.id   AF-A0A2N0B2N5-F1
#
_cell.length_a   1.000
_cell.length_b   1.000
_cell.length_c   1.000
_cell.angle_alpha   90.00
_cell.angle_beta   90.00
_cell.angle_gamma   90.00
#
_symmetry.space_group_name_H-M   'P 1'
#
loop_
_entity.id
_entity.type
_entity.pdbx_description
1 polymer ?
#
loop_
_entity_poly.entity_id
_entity_poly.type
_entity_poly.pdbx_seq_one_letter_code
_entity_poly.pdbx_strand_id
1 'polypeptide(L)'
;SKEKNYPLNNSEKRKEVFESQRQENRKETRAGLEHVAHNKRKVISLIDIDLWDKAKWSGFGYITDPMHGLGFILCFENADPAKKIFVNWLERFGLEDTEDILRLSIIKGISKENPHWYRVQIGANLEKSKLKQGELVFALSRIHEMRPSNSINIDTAISILETEKKYKLIPCQIINNQIVPFFDSSLIKRELFVRYAWEIGKHDQDSVVIMKGDVPFIPEEKIRDAPVIELLNEKLKE
;
A
#
# COMPACT_ATOMS: atom_id res chain seq x y z
N SER A 1 7.44 11.85 -28.29
CA SER A 1 7.59 10.69 -27.39
C SER A 1 6.48 9.70 -27.74
N LYS A 2 6.76 8.45 -28.10
CA LYS A 2 5.71 7.45 -28.40
C LYS A 2 5.27 6.80 -27.09
N GLU A 3 4.00 6.92 -26.73
CA GLU A 3 3.40 6.25 -25.58
C GLU A 3 3.62 4.72 -25.69
N LYS A 4 4.24 4.12 -24.66
CA LYS A 4 4.43 2.67 -24.58
C LYS A 4 3.30 2.07 -23.73
N ASN A 5 2.55 1.12 -24.30
CA ASN A 5 1.46 0.42 -23.61
C ASN A 5 1.89 -1.01 -23.23
N TYR A 6 1.53 -1.46 -22.03
CA TYR A 6 1.87 -2.80 -21.52
C TYR A 6 0.60 -3.65 -21.34
N PRO A 7 0.53 -4.92 -21.80
CA PRO A 7 -0.68 -5.75 -21.69
C PRO A 7 -0.98 -6.19 -20.24
N LEU A 8 -2.26 -6.22 -19.87
CA LEU A 8 -2.74 -6.65 -18.53
C LEU A 8 -3.05 -8.16 -18.51
N ASN A 9 -2.49 -8.92 -17.58
CA ASN A 9 -2.82 -10.35 -17.37
C ASN A 9 -3.82 -10.56 -16.21
N ASN A 10 -4.98 -11.12 -16.57
CA ASN A 10 -6.07 -11.73 -15.80
C ASN A 10 -6.60 -11.00 -14.54
N SER A 11 -7.81 -10.44 -14.65
CA SER A 11 -8.48 -9.67 -13.59
C SER A 11 -10.00 -9.89 -13.62
N GLU A 12 -10.51 -10.91 -12.95
CA GLU A 12 -11.95 -11.03 -12.71
C GLU A 12 -12.25 -11.37 -11.25
N LYS A 13 -13.27 -10.69 -10.70
CA LYS A 13 -13.79 -10.73 -9.31
C LYS A 13 -13.13 -9.82 -8.27
N ARG A 14 -12.94 -8.53 -8.59
CA ARG A 14 -12.38 -7.50 -7.67
C ARG A 14 -13.39 -6.57 -6.98
N LYS A 15 -14.71 -6.68 -7.18
CA LYS A 15 -15.64 -5.56 -6.82
C LYS A 15 -16.36 -5.67 -5.47
N GLU A 16 -16.74 -6.86 -5.01
CA GLU A 16 -17.68 -6.99 -3.86
C GLU A 16 -17.02 -6.85 -2.47
N VAL A 17 -15.74 -7.20 -2.32
CA VAL A 17 -15.05 -7.19 -1.02
C VAL A 17 -14.66 -5.77 -0.54
N PHE A 18 -14.55 -4.82 -1.47
CA PHE A 18 -14.04 -3.47 -1.17
C PHE A 18 -15.07 -2.52 -0.53
N GLU A 19 -16.37 -2.71 -0.79
CA GLU A 19 -17.40 -1.80 -0.28
C GLU A 19 -17.71 -2.01 1.20
N SER A 20 -17.62 -3.24 1.69
CA SER A 20 -17.84 -3.58 3.12
C SER A 20 -16.74 -3.02 4.01
N GLN A 21 -15.46 -3.22 3.63
CA GLN A 21 -14.30 -2.72 4.38
C GLN A 21 -14.25 -1.18 4.48
N ARG A 22 -14.81 -0.48 3.49
CA ARG A 22 -14.83 1.00 3.42
C ARG A 22 -15.77 1.64 4.44
N GLN A 23 -16.89 0.99 4.77
CA GLN A 23 -17.84 1.50 5.77
C GLN A 23 -17.35 1.28 7.20
N GLU A 24 -16.64 0.19 7.44
CA GLU A 24 -16.11 -0.20 8.75
C GLU A 24 -14.97 0.74 9.18
N ASN A 25 -13.98 0.96 8.30
CA ASN A 25 -12.85 1.87 8.55
C ASN A 25 -13.30 3.33 8.82
N ARG A 26 -14.36 3.81 8.15
CA ARG A 26 -14.91 5.17 8.38
C ARG A 26 -15.60 5.31 9.74
N LYS A 27 -16.23 4.24 10.24
CA LYS A 27 -16.90 4.24 11.55
C LYS A 27 -15.89 4.18 12.70
N GLU A 28 -14.89 3.32 12.60
CA GLU A 28 -13.83 3.18 13.61
C GLU A 28 -13.01 4.46 13.79
N THR A 29 -12.62 5.10 12.67
CA THR A 29 -11.86 6.37 12.72
C THR A 29 -12.64 7.45 13.48
N ARG A 30 -13.97 7.49 13.34
CA ARG A 30 -14.81 8.50 14.00
C ARG A 30 -14.99 8.22 15.50
N ALA A 31 -15.18 6.96 15.89
CA ALA A 31 -15.34 6.57 17.29
C ALA A 31 -14.05 6.81 18.12
N GLY A 32 -12.87 6.53 17.56
CA GLY A 32 -11.58 6.78 18.23
C GLY A 32 -11.28 8.27 18.49
N LEU A 33 -11.97 9.19 17.79
CA LEU A 33 -11.79 10.63 17.90
C LEU A 33 -12.65 11.28 18.99
N GLU A 34 -13.44 10.56 19.78
CA GLU A 34 -14.30 11.20 20.78
C GLU A 34 -13.66 11.31 22.18
N HIS A 35 -12.63 10.49 22.49
CA HIS A 35 -12.15 10.33 23.87
C HIS A 35 -10.72 10.85 24.19
N VAL A 36 -9.98 11.43 23.24
CA VAL A 36 -8.59 11.89 23.46
C VAL A 36 -8.46 13.42 23.51
N ALA A 37 -7.69 14.00 24.42
CA ALA A 37 -7.48 15.45 24.44
C ALA A 37 -6.91 15.96 23.09
N HIS A 38 -7.50 17.00 22.52
CA HIS A 38 -7.16 17.50 21.17
C HIS A 38 -5.67 17.83 20.98
N ASN A 39 -4.97 18.26 22.05
CA ASN A 39 -3.55 18.61 22.04
C ASN A 39 -2.60 17.41 22.00
N LYS A 40 -3.09 16.18 22.13
CA LYS A 40 -2.31 14.95 22.03
C LYS A 40 -2.59 14.17 20.74
N ARG A 41 -3.37 14.73 19.81
CA ARG A 41 -3.71 14.10 18.53
C ARG A 41 -2.85 14.65 17.40
N LYS A 42 -2.27 13.77 16.61
CA LYS A 42 -1.55 14.14 15.39
C LYS A 42 -2.18 13.42 14.20
N VAL A 43 -2.71 14.19 13.25
CA VAL A 43 -3.28 13.66 12.01
C VAL A 43 -2.24 13.81 10.89
N ILE A 44 -1.87 12.69 10.26
CA ILE A 44 -0.96 12.70 9.10
C ILE A 44 -1.79 12.47 7.84
N SER A 45 -1.99 13.56 7.07
CA SER A 45 -2.77 13.56 5.84
C SER A 45 -1.87 13.46 4.61
N LEU A 46 -1.46 12.24 4.23
CA LEU A 46 -0.82 11.95 2.93
C LEU A 46 -1.79 11.41 1.87
N ILE A 47 -2.95 10.92 2.33
CA ILE A 47 -3.95 10.24 1.50
C ILE A 47 -5.20 11.10 1.47
N ASP A 48 -5.46 11.69 0.29
CA ASP A 48 -6.71 12.37 0.00
C ASP A 48 -7.79 11.33 -0.34
N ILE A 49 -8.73 11.11 0.57
CA ILE A 49 -9.72 10.05 0.43
C ILE A 49 -10.54 10.23 -0.85
N ASP A 50 -10.96 11.45 -1.14
CA ASP A 50 -11.85 11.72 -2.25
C ASP A 50 -11.14 11.56 -3.59
N LEU A 51 -9.87 11.98 -3.69
CA LEU A 51 -9.07 11.75 -4.88
C LEU A 51 -8.83 10.28 -5.14
N TRP A 52 -8.45 9.50 -4.12
CA TRP A 52 -8.23 8.06 -4.27
C TRP A 52 -9.50 7.32 -4.65
N ASP A 53 -10.63 7.68 -4.05
CA ASP A 53 -11.93 7.08 -4.34
C ASP A 53 -12.39 7.42 -5.77
N LYS A 54 -12.14 8.65 -6.24
CA LYS A 54 -12.37 9.05 -7.64
C LYS A 54 -11.40 8.38 -8.60
N ALA A 55 -10.13 8.18 -8.21
CA ALA A 55 -9.11 7.54 -9.04
C ALA A 55 -9.41 6.06 -9.28
N LYS A 56 -10.03 5.40 -8.29
CA LYS A 56 -10.33 3.96 -8.30
C LYS A 56 -9.07 3.13 -8.53
N TRP A 57 -8.24 3.06 -7.50
CA TRP A 57 -7.07 2.18 -7.51
C TRP A 57 -7.51 0.73 -7.75
N SER A 58 -6.93 0.10 -8.75
CA SER A 58 -7.39 -1.18 -9.30
C SER A 58 -6.28 -2.23 -9.41
N GLY A 59 -5.01 -1.84 -9.31
CA GLY A 59 -3.90 -2.78 -9.37
C GLY A 59 -2.55 -2.21 -9.01
N PHE A 60 -1.60 -3.11 -8.79
CA PHE A 60 -0.21 -2.84 -8.49
C PHE A 60 0.66 -3.76 -9.35
N GLY A 61 1.87 -3.32 -9.67
CA GLY A 61 2.85 -4.14 -10.39
C GLY A 61 4.18 -3.42 -10.50
N TYR A 62 5.03 -3.92 -11.38
CA TYR A 62 6.27 -3.25 -11.75
C TYR A 62 6.45 -3.22 -13.27
N ILE A 63 7.25 -2.26 -13.73
CA ILE A 63 7.76 -2.17 -15.09
C ILE A 63 9.26 -1.87 -15.01
N THR A 64 10.00 -2.33 -16.01
CA THR A 64 11.35 -1.84 -16.29
C THR A 64 11.31 -1.08 -17.60
N ASP A 65 11.93 0.09 -17.63
CA ASP A 65 12.06 0.87 -18.85
C ASP A 65 13.52 1.34 -19.02
N PRO A 66 14.11 1.21 -20.21
CA PRO A 66 15.50 1.60 -20.45
C PRO A 66 15.85 3.05 -20.09
N MET A 67 14.88 3.97 -20.15
CA MET A 67 15.08 5.39 -19.83
C MET A 67 14.75 5.70 -18.38
N HIS A 68 13.78 5.00 -17.79
CA HIS A 68 13.24 5.34 -16.47
C HIS A 68 13.67 4.40 -15.33
N GLY A 69 14.32 3.27 -15.64
CA GLY A 69 14.73 2.25 -14.66
C GLY A 69 13.56 1.41 -14.15
N LEU A 70 13.70 0.88 -12.93
CA LEU A 70 12.63 0.19 -12.21
C LEU A 70 11.51 1.16 -11.78
N GLY A 71 10.28 0.83 -12.15
CA GLY A 71 9.08 1.51 -11.69
C GLY A 71 8.11 0.55 -11.03
N PHE A 72 7.63 0.87 -9.82
CA PHE A 72 6.40 0.28 -9.28
C PHE A 72 5.20 1.11 -9.74
N ILE A 73 4.20 0.43 -10.29
CA ILE A 73 3.04 1.06 -10.91
C ILE A 73 1.80 0.95 -10.03
N LEU A 74 1.05 2.04 -9.94
CA LEU A 74 -0.29 2.07 -9.38
C LEU A 74 -1.29 2.24 -10.51
N CYS A 75 -2.10 1.21 -10.77
CA CYS A 75 -3.05 1.21 -11.87
C CYS A 75 -4.42 1.72 -11.42
N PHE A 76 -4.96 2.70 -12.12
CA PHE A 76 -6.22 3.36 -11.82
C PHE A 76 -7.19 3.26 -13.00
N GLU A 77 -8.50 3.28 -12.70
CA GLU A 77 -9.52 3.39 -13.76
C GLU A 77 -9.54 4.83 -14.35
N ASN A 78 -9.38 5.84 -13.47
CA ASN A 78 -9.54 7.25 -13.85
C ASN A 78 -8.21 8.01 -13.79
N ALA A 79 -7.73 8.48 -14.94
CA ALA A 79 -6.41 9.12 -15.05
C ALA A 79 -6.28 10.47 -14.33
N ASP A 80 -7.24 11.38 -14.48
CA ASP A 80 -7.12 12.74 -13.93
C ASP A 80 -6.99 12.77 -12.41
N PRO A 81 -7.89 12.14 -11.63
CA PRO A 81 -7.71 12.04 -10.18
C PRO A 81 -6.43 11.26 -9.80
N ALA A 82 -6.04 10.23 -10.56
CA ALA A 82 -4.79 9.50 -10.32
C ALA A 82 -3.55 10.39 -10.47
N LYS A 83 -3.47 11.16 -11.56
CA LYS A 83 -2.41 12.14 -11.77
C LYS A 83 -2.41 13.19 -10.67
N LYS A 84 -3.59 13.66 -10.23
CA LYS A 84 -3.68 14.66 -9.17
C LYS A 84 -3.14 14.16 -7.83
N ILE A 85 -3.31 12.88 -7.49
CA ILE A 85 -2.66 12.27 -6.30
C ILE A 85 -1.14 12.46 -6.36
N PHE A 86 -0.54 12.12 -7.50
CA PHE A 86 0.91 12.22 -7.67
C PHE A 86 1.39 13.66 -7.76
N VAL A 87 0.66 14.55 -8.43
CA VAL A 87 0.97 16.00 -8.43
C VAL A 87 1.01 16.53 -7.00
N ASN A 88 0.04 16.19 -6.15
CA ASN A 88 0.04 16.62 -4.75
C ASN A 88 1.23 16.06 -3.96
N TRP A 89 1.68 14.83 -4.26
CA TRP A 89 2.91 14.28 -3.66
C TRP A 89 4.17 14.99 -4.17
N LEU A 90 4.26 15.27 -5.47
CA LEU A 90 5.38 16.00 -6.08
C LEU A 90 5.48 17.44 -5.57
N GLU A 91 4.34 18.13 -5.39
CA GLU A 91 4.28 19.46 -4.77
C GLU A 91 4.81 19.43 -3.33
N ARG A 92 4.62 18.31 -2.62
CA ARG A 92 5.00 18.16 -1.21
C ARG A 92 6.44 17.70 -1.01
N PHE A 93 6.91 16.76 -1.82
CA PHE A 93 8.20 16.08 -1.64
C PHE A 93 9.24 16.50 -2.67
N GLY A 94 8.83 17.14 -3.77
CA GLY A 94 9.64 17.30 -4.96
C GLY A 94 9.63 16.02 -5.83
N LEU A 95 10.59 15.94 -6.76
CA LEU A 95 10.72 14.77 -7.65
C LEU A 95 11.14 13.49 -6.92
N GLU A 96 11.79 13.63 -5.77
CA GLU A 96 12.30 12.53 -4.94
C GLU A 96 11.85 12.72 -3.49
N ASP A 97 11.18 11.72 -2.92
CA ASP A 97 10.85 11.67 -1.49
C ASP A 97 12.06 11.14 -0.72
N THR A 98 13.06 12.01 -0.53
CA THR A 98 14.37 11.70 0.06
C THR A 98 14.31 11.28 1.53
N GLU A 99 13.27 11.69 2.25
CA GLU A 99 13.03 11.32 3.65
C GLU A 99 12.17 10.05 3.78
N ASP A 100 11.73 9.48 2.65
CA ASP A 100 10.78 8.38 2.55
C ASP A 100 9.53 8.57 3.44
N ILE A 101 8.96 9.80 3.41
CA ILE A 101 7.76 10.19 4.16
C ILE A 101 6.53 9.41 3.67
N LEU A 102 6.42 9.20 2.36
CA LEU A 102 5.42 8.31 1.77
C LEU A 102 5.94 6.86 1.87
N ARG A 103 5.20 6.01 2.57
CA ARG A 103 5.56 4.62 2.78
C ARG A 103 4.81 3.71 1.80
N LEU A 104 5.55 2.80 1.16
CA LEU A 104 5.01 1.70 0.37
C LEU A 104 5.40 0.36 1.01
N SER A 105 4.43 -0.40 1.52
CA SER A 105 4.63 -1.78 1.99
C SER A 105 4.03 -2.81 1.04
N ILE A 106 4.69 -3.98 0.98
CA ILE A 106 4.16 -5.23 0.43
C ILE A 106 4.16 -6.25 1.57
N ILE A 107 2.98 -6.67 1.99
CA ILE A 107 2.78 -7.65 3.06
C ILE A 107 2.42 -9.00 2.43
N LYS A 108 3.36 -9.94 2.45
CA LYS A 108 3.25 -11.29 1.87
C LYS A 108 2.65 -12.27 2.89
N GLY A 109 2.15 -13.41 2.40
CA GLY A 109 1.71 -14.50 3.27
C GLY A 109 0.46 -14.19 4.09
N ILE A 110 -0.43 -13.35 3.56
CA ILE A 110 -1.71 -13.00 4.20
C ILE A 110 -2.71 -14.17 4.25
N SER A 111 -2.46 -15.21 3.45
CA SER A 111 -3.28 -16.41 3.36
C SER A 111 -2.39 -17.65 3.32
N LYS A 112 -2.62 -18.58 4.26
CA LYS A 112 -1.98 -19.90 4.29
C LYS A 112 -2.39 -20.76 3.11
N GLU A 113 -3.65 -20.66 2.68
CA GLU A 113 -4.18 -21.40 1.53
C GLU A 113 -3.68 -20.83 0.20
N ASN A 114 -3.43 -19.52 0.15
CA ASN A 114 -2.98 -18.81 -1.03
C ASN A 114 -1.64 -18.09 -0.76
N PRO A 115 -0.51 -18.82 -0.75
CA PRO A 115 0.78 -18.31 -0.25
C PRO A 115 1.35 -17.14 -1.07
N HIS A 116 0.90 -16.97 -2.31
CA HIS A 116 1.34 -15.88 -3.19
C HIS A 116 0.49 -14.61 -3.07
N TRP A 117 -0.61 -14.65 -2.30
CA TRP A 117 -1.41 -13.45 -2.07
C TRP A 117 -0.66 -12.49 -1.16
N TYR A 118 -0.78 -11.22 -1.47
CA TYR A 118 -0.15 -10.14 -0.71
C TYR A 118 -1.02 -8.89 -0.73
N ARG A 119 -0.81 -8.01 0.22
CA ARG A 119 -1.42 -6.67 0.22
C ARG A 119 -0.36 -5.61 0.06
N VAL A 120 -0.70 -4.60 -0.71
CA VAL A 120 0.12 -3.40 -0.89
C VAL A 120 -0.51 -2.29 -0.07
N GLN A 121 0.27 -1.59 0.74
CA GLN A 121 -0.20 -0.44 1.49
C GLN A 121 0.60 0.80 1.08
N ILE A 122 -0.12 1.91 0.92
CA ILE A 122 0.45 3.25 0.76
C ILE A 122 -0.08 4.14 1.89
N GLY A 123 0.83 4.78 2.62
CA GLY A 123 0.48 5.63 3.74
C GLY A 123 1.65 6.49 4.20
N ALA A 124 1.53 7.07 5.39
CA ALA A 124 2.63 7.78 6.02
C ALA A 124 3.65 6.82 6.64
N ASN A 125 4.93 7.17 6.54
CA ASN A 125 5.98 6.50 7.29
C ASN A 125 6.00 7.05 8.72
N LEU A 126 5.47 6.29 9.68
CA LEU A 126 5.31 6.77 11.05
C LEU A 126 6.64 6.92 11.78
N GLU A 127 7.66 6.14 11.40
CA GLU A 127 9.01 6.24 11.97
C GLU A 127 9.71 7.54 11.58
N LYS A 128 9.43 8.06 10.39
CA LYS A 128 9.96 9.35 9.91
C LYS A 128 9.13 10.54 10.42
N SER A 129 7.88 10.29 10.80
CA SER A 129 7.08 11.29 11.48
C SER A 129 7.65 11.46 12.90
N LYS A 130 8.21 12.63 13.22
CA LYS A 130 8.79 12.92 14.55
C LYS A 130 7.68 12.89 15.62
N LEU A 131 7.29 11.70 16.07
CA LEU A 131 6.24 11.47 17.06
C LEU A 131 6.81 11.61 18.46
N LYS A 132 6.08 12.26 19.34
CA LYS A 132 6.43 12.31 20.77
C LYS A 132 5.74 11.17 21.51
N GLN A 133 6.38 10.69 22.57
CA GLN A 133 5.79 9.67 23.44
C GLN A 133 4.45 10.15 24.00
N GLY A 134 3.41 9.32 23.87
CA GLY A 134 2.05 9.63 24.31
C GLY A 134 1.19 10.45 23.34
N GLU A 135 1.68 10.72 22.12
CA GLU A 135 0.85 11.24 21.03
C GLU A 135 0.01 10.12 20.41
N LEU A 136 -1.30 10.36 20.27
CA LEU A 136 -2.18 9.52 19.46
C LEU A 136 -2.08 9.97 18.00
N VAL A 137 -1.71 9.04 17.12
CA VAL A 137 -1.47 9.32 15.70
C VAL A 137 -2.56 8.70 14.86
N PHE A 138 -3.18 9.52 14.02
CA PHE A 138 -4.12 9.07 13.00
C PHE A 138 -3.48 9.29 11.64
N ALA A 139 -3.12 8.20 10.97
CA ALA A 139 -2.57 8.24 9.62
C ALA A 139 -3.49 7.45 8.68
N LEU A 140 -3.93 8.10 7.61
CA LEU A 140 -4.71 7.44 6.58
C LEU A 140 -3.80 6.61 5.68
N SER A 141 -4.28 5.45 5.26
CA SER A 141 -3.61 4.59 4.29
C SER A 141 -4.58 4.14 3.19
N ARG A 142 -4.01 3.58 2.12
CA ARG A 142 -4.71 2.82 1.10
C ARG A 142 -4.10 1.45 1.01
N ILE A 143 -4.95 0.44 0.94
CA ILE A 143 -4.56 -0.96 0.88
C ILE A 143 -5.17 -1.57 -0.37
N HIS A 144 -4.38 -2.35 -1.11
CA HIS A 144 -4.84 -3.10 -2.27
C HIS A 144 -4.38 -4.55 -2.17
N GLU A 145 -5.32 -5.48 -2.23
CA GLU A 145 -5.03 -6.91 -2.21
C GLU A 145 -4.71 -7.42 -3.62
N MET A 146 -3.62 -8.17 -3.72
CA MET A 146 -3.13 -8.80 -4.92
C MET A 146 -3.24 -10.31 -4.77
N ARG A 147 -3.90 -10.95 -5.75
CA ARG A 147 -4.18 -12.38 -5.77
C ARG A 147 -3.51 -13.09 -6.95
N PRO A 148 -2.18 -13.04 -7.09
CA PRO A 148 -1.51 -13.71 -8.18
C PRO A 148 -1.49 -15.23 -7.94
N SER A 149 -1.37 -15.99 -9.02
CA SER A 149 -1.20 -17.46 -8.96
C SER A 149 0.23 -17.91 -8.64
N ASN A 150 1.21 -17.02 -8.74
CA ASN A 150 2.62 -17.26 -8.41
C ASN A 150 3.28 -15.96 -7.92
N SER A 151 4.50 -16.06 -7.38
CA SER A 151 5.25 -14.90 -6.88
C SER A 151 6.25 -14.30 -7.88
N ILE A 152 6.38 -14.85 -9.10
CA ILE A 152 7.42 -14.47 -10.06
C ILE A 152 7.43 -12.95 -10.29
N ASN A 153 6.27 -12.32 -10.49
CA ASN A 153 6.18 -10.89 -10.73
C ASN A 153 6.75 -10.06 -9.57
N ILE A 154 6.34 -10.34 -8.34
CA ILE A 154 6.75 -9.53 -7.19
C ILE A 154 8.20 -9.84 -6.77
N ASP A 155 8.62 -11.11 -6.84
CA ASP A 155 9.97 -11.53 -6.50
C ASP A 155 10.99 -10.97 -7.50
N THR A 156 10.65 -10.92 -8.79
CA THR A 156 11.49 -10.28 -9.81
C THR A 156 11.65 -8.79 -9.53
N ALA A 157 10.56 -8.08 -9.21
CA ALA A 157 10.61 -6.66 -8.89
C ALA A 157 11.52 -6.36 -7.69
N ILE A 158 11.40 -7.18 -6.63
CA ILE A 158 12.20 -7.05 -5.41
C ILE A 158 13.68 -7.31 -5.71
N SER A 159 14.00 -8.36 -6.47
CA SER A 159 15.38 -8.67 -6.86
C SER A 159 16.01 -7.57 -7.71
N ILE A 160 15.26 -6.94 -8.62
CA ILE A 160 15.75 -5.78 -9.38
C ILE A 160 16.04 -4.61 -8.43
N LEU A 161 15.13 -4.31 -7.49
CA LEU A 161 15.32 -3.22 -6.53
C LEU A 161 16.57 -3.41 -5.64
N GLU A 162 16.89 -4.66 -5.27
CA GLU A 162 18.11 -4.97 -4.52
C GLU A 162 19.38 -4.49 -5.24
N THR A 163 19.36 -4.42 -6.57
CA THR A 163 20.46 -3.91 -7.40
C THR A 163 20.35 -2.41 -7.70
N GLU A 164 19.16 -1.90 -8.05
CA GLU A 164 18.97 -0.49 -8.44
C GLU A 164 18.95 0.50 -7.27
N LYS A 165 18.64 0.04 -6.04
CA LYS A 165 18.59 0.84 -4.78
C LYS A 165 17.66 2.06 -4.78
N LYS A 166 16.95 2.30 -5.88
CA LYS A 166 15.91 3.30 -6.04
C LYS A 166 14.89 2.80 -7.05
N TYR A 167 13.68 3.32 -6.97
CA TYR A 167 12.62 3.04 -7.92
C TYR A 167 11.75 4.27 -8.11
N LYS A 168 10.92 4.24 -9.15
CA LYS A 168 9.86 5.23 -9.35
C LYS A 168 8.52 4.64 -8.95
N LEU A 169 7.73 5.38 -8.19
CA LEU A 169 6.30 5.12 -8.07
C LEU A 169 5.60 5.86 -9.21
N ILE A 170 4.80 5.15 -10.02
CA ILE A 170 4.27 5.68 -11.28
C ILE A 170 2.75 5.47 -11.32
N PRO A 171 1.93 6.53 -11.53
CA PRO A 171 0.51 6.34 -11.79
C PRO A 171 0.33 5.80 -13.21
N CYS A 172 -0.58 4.85 -13.36
CA CYS A 172 -0.95 4.28 -14.64
C CYS A 172 -2.47 4.28 -14.80
N GLN A 173 -2.95 4.41 -16.03
CA GLN A 173 -4.35 4.12 -16.37
C GLN A 173 -4.47 2.76 -17.04
N ILE A 174 -5.55 2.04 -16.76
CA ILE A 174 -5.93 0.85 -17.53
C ILE A 174 -6.93 1.25 -18.60
N ILE A 175 -6.57 1.08 -19.88
CA ILE A 175 -7.43 1.34 -21.04
C ILE A 175 -7.43 0.10 -21.92
N ASN A 176 -8.59 -0.51 -22.17
CA ASN A 176 -8.71 -1.70 -23.05
C ASN A 176 -7.70 -2.81 -22.70
N ASN A 177 -7.56 -3.13 -21.41
CA ASN A 177 -6.59 -4.09 -20.88
C ASN A 177 -5.12 -3.75 -21.18
N GLN A 178 -4.82 -2.48 -21.44
CA GLN A 178 -3.46 -1.97 -21.54
C GLN A 178 -3.18 -1.00 -20.39
N ILE A 179 -1.98 -1.12 -19.83
CA ILE A 179 -1.43 -0.22 -18.82
C ILE A 179 -0.72 0.91 -19.57
N VAL A 180 -1.19 2.14 -19.32
CA VAL A 180 -0.60 3.38 -19.84
C VAL A 180 0.07 4.12 -18.67
N PRO A 181 1.41 4.07 -18.54
CA PRO A 181 2.13 4.73 -17.47
C PRO A 181 2.32 6.23 -17.72
N PHE A 182 2.15 7.04 -16.67
CA PHE A 182 2.41 8.48 -16.70
C PHE A 182 3.78 8.77 -16.07
N PHE A 183 4.86 8.51 -16.83
CA PHE A 183 6.24 8.67 -16.34
C PHE A 183 6.56 10.08 -15.83
N ASP A 184 6.00 11.12 -16.45
CA ASP A 184 6.22 12.52 -16.05
C ASP A 184 5.58 12.85 -14.68
N SER A 185 4.69 12.00 -14.17
CA SER A 185 4.08 12.11 -12.85
C SER A 185 4.68 11.14 -11.83
N SER A 186 5.86 10.59 -12.10
CA SER A 186 6.49 9.62 -11.20
C SER A 186 7.17 10.27 -10.00
N LEU A 187 7.11 9.62 -8.83
CA LEU A 187 7.83 10.00 -7.62
C LEU A 187 9.01 9.05 -7.39
N ILE A 188 10.22 9.57 -7.20
CA ILE A 188 11.40 8.74 -6.89
C ILE A 188 11.37 8.34 -5.41
N LYS A 189 11.64 7.06 -5.16
CA LYS A 189 11.61 6.39 -3.86
C LYS A 189 12.85 5.52 -3.67
N ARG A 190 13.24 5.28 -2.42
CA ARG A 190 14.39 4.42 -2.07
C ARG A 190 14.00 3.25 -1.19
N GLU A 191 13.12 3.49 -0.21
CA GLU A 191 12.68 2.43 0.70
C GLU A 191 11.43 1.74 0.15
N LEU A 192 11.47 0.40 0.09
CA LEU A 192 10.31 -0.48 -0.12
C LEU A 192 10.27 -1.46 1.05
N PHE A 193 9.14 -1.53 1.73
CA PHE A 193 9.00 -2.39 2.90
C PHE A 193 8.35 -3.70 2.51
N VAL A 194 9.14 -4.77 2.37
CA VAL A 194 8.63 -6.11 2.10
C VAL A 194 8.68 -6.90 3.40
N ARG A 195 7.51 -7.35 3.87
CA ARG A 195 7.38 -8.06 5.14
C ARG A 195 6.39 -9.23 5.00
N TYR A 196 6.43 -10.15 5.94
CA TYR A 196 5.41 -11.18 6.06
C TYR A 196 4.34 -10.78 7.07
N ALA A 197 3.11 -11.19 6.81
CA ALA A 197 1.97 -10.95 7.69
C ALA A 197 2.21 -11.47 9.12
N TRP A 198 2.92 -12.60 9.27
CA TRP A 198 3.22 -13.18 10.59
C TRP A 198 4.12 -12.31 11.47
N GLU A 199 4.87 -11.36 10.88
CA GLU A 199 5.78 -10.45 11.57
C GLU A 199 5.07 -9.20 12.13
N ILE A 200 3.79 -9.01 11.81
CA ILE A 200 3.05 -7.78 12.11
C ILE A 200 2.27 -7.93 13.42
N GLY A 201 2.58 -7.09 14.41
CA GLY A 201 1.88 -7.04 15.70
C GLY A 201 0.89 -5.88 15.83
N LYS A 202 0.14 -5.84 16.93
CA LYS A 202 -0.89 -4.81 17.20
C LYS A 202 -0.39 -3.37 17.29
N HIS A 203 0.88 -3.16 17.62
CA HIS A 203 1.50 -1.83 17.68
C HIS A 203 2.32 -1.50 16.44
N ASP A 204 2.27 -2.36 15.41
CA ASP A 204 2.96 -2.16 14.16
C ASP A 204 2.20 -1.19 13.25
N GLN A 205 2.90 -0.34 12.50
CA GLN A 205 2.28 0.59 11.54
C GLN A 205 1.57 -0.12 10.39
N ASP A 206 1.98 -1.36 10.05
CA ASP A 206 1.34 -2.19 9.03
C ASP A 206 0.18 -3.04 9.61
N SER A 207 -0.17 -2.89 10.90
CA SER A 207 -1.26 -3.66 11.56
C SER A 207 -2.62 -3.52 10.87
N VAL A 208 -2.88 -2.35 10.28
CA VAL A 208 -4.10 -2.05 9.50
C VAL A 208 -4.23 -2.89 8.23
N VAL A 209 -3.13 -3.51 7.76
CA VAL A 209 -3.13 -4.41 6.59
C VAL A 209 -3.69 -5.78 6.94
N ILE A 210 -3.58 -6.19 8.20
CA ILE A 210 -4.13 -7.46 8.69
C ILE A 210 -5.62 -7.26 8.94
N MET A 211 -6.43 -8.04 8.24
CA MET A 211 -7.89 -7.94 8.25
C MET A 211 -8.48 -9.04 9.13
N LYS A 212 -9.66 -8.76 9.69
CA LYS A 212 -10.44 -9.76 10.41
C LYS A 212 -10.74 -10.95 9.48
N GLY A 213 -10.46 -12.16 9.96
CA GLY A 213 -10.64 -13.39 9.19
C GLY A 213 -9.45 -13.79 8.31
N ASP A 214 -8.37 -13.01 8.28
CA ASP A 214 -7.13 -13.47 7.67
C ASP A 214 -6.62 -14.74 8.36
N VAL A 215 -6.03 -15.62 7.56
CA VAL A 215 -5.32 -16.80 8.04
C VAL A 215 -3.89 -16.74 7.49
N PRO A 216 -2.98 -15.96 8.10
CA PRO A 216 -1.63 -15.80 7.60
C PRO A 216 -0.85 -17.11 7.53
N PHE A 217 0.08 -17.19 6.59
CA PHE A 217 1.13 -18.20 6.64
C PHE A 217 2.09 -17.85 7.78
N ILE A 218 2.28 -18.78 8.72
CA ILE A 218 3.22 -18.67 9.83
C ILE A 218 4.17 -19.87 9.76
N PRO A 219 5.50 -19.66 9.67
CA PRO A 219 6.47 -20.75 9.76
C PRO A 219 6.31 -21.54 11.06
N GLU A 220 6.49 -22.87 11.03
CA GLU A 220 6.21 -23.76 12.17
C GLU A 220 6.98 -23.34 13.43
N GLU A 221 8.24 -22.94 13.25
CA GLU A 221 9.14 -22.47 14.29
C GLU A 221 8.74 -21.10 14.89
N LYS A 222 7.82 -20.38 14.24
CA LYS A 222 7.32 -19.05 14.66
C LYS A 222 5.89 -19.08 15.21
N ILE A 223 5.20 -20.23 15.17
CA ILE A 223 3.79 -20.31 15.57
C ILE A 223 3.53 -19.86 17.02
N ARG A 224 4.52 -20.03 17.92
CA ARG A 224 4.33 -19.71 19.35
C ARG A 224 4.47 -18.23 19.68
N ASP A 225 5.26 -17.50 18.91
CA ASP A 225 5.68 -16.12 19.18
C ASP A 225 5.32 -15.13 18.06
N ALA A 226 4.67 -15.60 16.98
CA ALA A 226 4.25 -14.74 15.89
C ALA A 226 3.30 -13.63 16.38
N PRO A 227 3.70 -12.34 16.29
CA PRO A 227 2.92 -11.24 16.83
C PRO A 227 1.55 -11.05 16.16
N VAL A 228 1.37 -11.57 14.94
CA VAL A 228 0.08 -11.51 14.23
C VAL A 228 -1.05 -12.22 14.96
N ILE A 229 -0.73 -13.21 15.79
CA ILE A 229 -1.74 -14.00 16.52
C ILE A 229 -2.46 -13.11 17.53
N GLU A 230 -1.72 -12.29 18.29
CA GLU A 230 -2.32 -11.36 19.24
C GLU A 230 -3.19 -10.33 18.52
N LEU A 231 -2.69 -9.78 17.40
CA LEU A 231 -3.42 -8.81 16.58
C LEU A 231 -4.74 -9.38 16.04
N LEU A 232 -4.73 -10.60 15.49
CA LEU A 232 -5.95 -11.25 14.99
C LEU A 232 -6.96 -11.52 16.11
N ASN A 233 -6.50 -11.92 17.29
CA ASN A 233 -7.37 -12.13 18.44
C ASN A 233 -8.03 -10.84 18.94
N GLU A 234 -7.37 -9.69 18.79
CA GLU A 234 -7.94 -8.37 19.10
C GLU A 234 -9.03 -8.00 18.09
N LYS A 235 -8.76 -8.14 16.79
CA LYS A 235 -9.71 -7.89 15.70
C LYS A 235 -10.95 -8.78 15.70
N LEU A 236 -10.88 -9.96 16.33
CA LEU A 236 -12.04 -10.83 16.51
C LEU A 236 -13.02 -10.31 17.58
N LYS A 237 -12.57 -9.44 18.49
CA LYS A 237 -13.39 -8.87 19.57
C LYS A 237 -14.12 -7.59 19.17
N GLU A 238 -13.62 -6.90 18.13
CA GLU A 238 -14.25 -5.75 17.45
C GLU A 238 -15.46 -6.21 16.62
#